data_AF-A0A1F2YH91-F1
#
_entry.id   AF-A0A1F2YH91-F1
#
_cell.length_a   1.000
_cell.length_b   1.000
_cell.length_c   1.000
_cell.angle_alpha   90.00
_cell.angle_beta   90.00
_cell.angle_gamma   90.00
#
_symmetry.space_group_name_H-M   'P 1'
#
loop_
_entity.id
_entity.type
_entity.pdbx_description
1 polymer ?
#
loop_
_entity_poly.entity_id
_entity_poly.type
_entity_poly.pdbx_seq_one_letter_code
_entity_poly.pdbx_strand_id
1 'polypeptide(L)'
;MTAVHTLFGLLLIVIFVFLALWQSLMWKTRIPLRRVRGMLIGLLDLQLLLGVITFITNAKYGWFLIHPIIMISAVVMAHIYTKDNRPVRVQRFAYVGLAVMLVAGALAGGA
;
A
#
# COMPACT_ATOMS: atom_id res chain seq x y z
N MET A 1 -15.50 12.49 -5.40
CA MET A 1 -14.15 11.95 -5.68
C MET A 1 -13.42 11.59 -4.40
N THR A 2 -13.28 12.52 -3.44
CA THR A 2 -12.64 12.30 -2.14
C THR A 2 -13.21 11.12 -1.35
N ALA A 3 -14.54 11.03 -1.16
CA ALA A 3 -15.14 9.91 -0.42
C ALA A 3 -14.85 8.53 -1.02
N VAL A 4 -14.80 8.43 -2.36
CA VAL A 4 -14.47 7.19 -3.08
C VAL A 4 -13.01 6.83 -2.86
N HIS A 5 -12.10 7.81 -2.98
CA HIS A 5 -10.67 7.61 -2.70
C HIS A 5 -10.41 7.19 -1.24
N THR A 6 -11.14 7.77 -0.27
CA THR A 6 -11.04 7.40 1.15
C THR A 6 -11.55 5.97 1.39
N LEU A 7 -12.67 5.58 0.79
CA LEU A 7 -13.22 4.22 0.90
C LEU A 7 -12.24 3.18 0.35
N PHE A 8 -11.69 3.42 -0.85
CA PHE A 8 -10.69 2.52 -1.44
C PHE A 8 -9.40 2.48 -0.62
N GLY A 9 -8.98 3.61 -0.05
CA GLY A 9 -7.82 3.66 0.86
C GLY A 9 -8.03 2.82 2.12
N LEU A 10 -9.23 2.88 2.73
CA LEU A 10 -9.56 2.07 3.88
C LEU A 10 -9.59 0.58 3.53
N LEU A 11 -10.22 0.21 2.42
CA LEU A 11 -10.25 -1.17 1.92
C LEU A 11 -8.84 -1.69 1.65
N LEU A 12 -7.97 -0.87 1.06
CA LEU A 12 -6.57 -1.20 0.83
C LEU A 12 -5.86 -1.54 2.13
N ILE A 13 -6.00 -0.69 3.16
CA ILE A 13 -5.38 -0.93 4.48
C ILE A 13 -5.88 -2.24 5.08
N VAL A 14 -7.19 -2.51 5.04
CA VAL A 14 -7.77 -3.76 5.58
C VAL A 14 -7.21 -4.98 4.85
N ILE A 15 -7.21 -4.96 3.51
CA ILE A 15 -6.67 -6.05 2.69
C ILE A 15 -5.17 -6.23 2.97
N PHE A 16 -4.44 -5.12 3.08
CA PHE A 16 -3.00 -5.15 3.37
C PHE A 16 -2.71 -5.79 4.73
N VAL A 17 -3.43 -5.39 5.79
CA VAL A 17 -3.29 -5.96 7.13
C VAL A 17 -3.63 -7.45 7.13
N PHE A 18 -4.74 -7.83 6.49
CA PHE A 18 -5.12 -9.23 6.37
C PHE A 18 -4.02 -10.06 5.70
N LEU A 19 -3.40 -9.54 4.65
CA LEU A 19 -2.35 -10.24 3.91
C LEU A 19 -1.01 -10.28 4.67
N ALA A 20 -0.65 -9.22 5.38
CA ALA A 20 0.51 -9.22 6.26
C ALA A 20 0.34 -10.24 7.41
N LEU A 21 -0.86 -10.35 7.99
CA LEU A 21 -1.19 -11.36 8.99
C LEU A 21 -1.19 -12.76 8.40
N TRP A 22 -1.83 -12.95 7.25
CA TRP A 22 -1.85 -14.24 6.53
C TRP A 22 -0.43 -14.73 6.23
N GLN A 23 0.44 -13.86 5.73
CA GLN A 23 1.84 -14.23 5.47
C GLN A 23 2.62 -14.53 6.75
N SER A 24 2.33 -13.82 7.84
CA SER A 24 2.94 -14.09 9.15
C SER A 24 2.53 -15.46 9.69
N LEU A 25 1.26 -15.86 9.49
CA LEU A 25 0.72 -17.15 9.93
C LEU A 25 1.15 -18.32 9.02
N MET A 26 1.20 -18.10 7.71
CA MET A 26 1.49 -19.13 6.69
C MET A 26 2.98 -19.31 6.41
N TRP A 27 3.87 -18.78 7.25
CA TRP A 27 5.31 -18.84 7.05
C TRP A 27 5.90 -20.26 6.96
N LYS A 28 5.19 -21.27 7.49
CA LYS A 28 5.59 -22.69 7.39
C LYS A 28 4.99 -23.41 6.18
N THR A 29 3.91 -22.89 5.63
CA THR A 29 3.20 -23.48 4.49
C THR A 29 3.70 -22.79 3.23
N ARG A 30 4.48 -23.51 2.40
CA ARG A 30 5.13 -23.01 1.16
C ARG A 30 4.12 -22.61 0.04
N ILE A 31 2.98 -22.01 0.38
CA ILE A 31 1.95 -21.63 -0.57
C ILE A 31 2.46 -20.46 -1.42
N PRO A 32 2.42 -20.56 -2.76
CA PRO A 32 2.91 -19.52 -3.64
C PRO A 32 2.01 -18.27 -3.59
N LEU A 33 2.53 -17.18 -3.03
CA LEU A 33 1.87 -15.89 -2.83
C LEU A 33 1.67 -15.06 -4.12
N ARG A 34 1.94 -15.63 -5.30
CA ARG A 34 1.99 -14.90 -6.58
C ARG A 34 0.70 -14.16 -6.93
N ARG A 35 -0.45 -14.81 -6.80
CA ARG A 35 -1.76 -14.20 -7.15
C ARG A 35 -2.13 -13.08 -6.18
N VAL A 36 -1.88 -13.31 -4.90
CA VAL A 36 -2.15 -12.35 -3.82
C VAL A 36 -1.29 -11.09 -3.98
N ARG A 37 -0.01 -11.26 -4.33
CA ARG A 37 0.90 -10.14 -4.62
C ARG A 37 0.38 -9.29 -5.77
N GLY A 38 -0.04 -9.92 -6.87
CA GLY A 38 -0.56 -9.21 -8.04
C GLY A 38 -1.76 -8.33 -7.70
N MET A 39 -2.69 -8.84 -6.90
CA MET A 39 -3.84 -8.06 -6.41
C MET A 39 -3.41 -6.89 -5.53
N LEU A 40 -2.49 -7.09 -4.59
CA LEU A 40 -1.99 -6.02 -3.73
C LEU A 40 -1.31 -4.89 -4.51
N ILE A 41 -0.44 -5.25 -5.45
CA ILE A 41 0.26 -4.28 -6.28
C ILE A 41 -0.75 -3.51 -7.13
N GLY A 42 -1.68 -4.21 -7.79
CA GLY A 42 -2.70 -3.56 -8.60
C GLY A 42 -3.61 -2.62 -7.79
N LEU A 43 -3.97 -2.98 -6.56
CA LEU A 43 -4.74 -2.11 -5.68
C LEU A 43 -3.93 -0.89 -5.21
N LEU A 44 -2.64 -1.06 -4.92
CA LEU A 44 -1.73 0.06 -4.59
C LEU A 44 -1.60 1.04 -5.76
N ASP A 45 -1.43 0.52 -6.98
CA ASP A 45 -1.33 1.32 -8.21
C ASP A 45 -2.64 2.07 -8.47
N LEU A 46 -3.79 1.41 -8.29
CA LEU A 46 -5.09 2.02 -8.41
C LEU A 46 -5.29 3.13 -7.36
N GLN A 47 -4.86 2.90 -6.12
CA GLN A 47 -4.94 3.90 -5.05
C GLN A 47 -4.08 5.12 -5.37
N LEU A 48 -2.87 4.91 -5.90
CA LEU A 48 -1.98 5.97 -6.34
C LEU A 48 -2.60 6.77 -7.49
N LEU A 49 -3.16 6.10 -8.50
CA LEU A 49 -3.84 6.76 -9.62
C LEU A 49 -5.03 7.60 -9.14
N LEU A 50 -5.88 7.04 -8.28
CA LEU A 50 -7.00 7.77 -7.68
C LEU A 50 -6.52 8.95 -6.81
N GLY A 51 -5.40 8.79 -6.12
CA GLY A 51 -4.77 9.86 -5.34
C GLY A 51 -4.29 11.01 -6.23
N VAL A 52 -3.63 10.71 -7.35
CA VAL A 52 -3.21 11.71 -8.34
C VAL A 52 -4.41 12.42 -8.96
N ILE A 53 -5.45 11.68 -9.37
CA ILE A 53 -6.69 12.27 -9.89
C ILE A 53 -7.35 13.18 -8.84
N THR A 54 -7.40 12.73 -7.58
CA THR A 54 -7.98 13.52 -6.48
C THR A 54 -7.16 14.78 -6.23
N PHE A 55 -5.83 14.69 -6.28
CA PHE A 55 -4.94 15.84 -6.13
C PHE A 55 -5.12 16.85 -7.26
N ILE A 56 -5.22 16.41 -8.53
CA ILE A 56 -5.43 17.31 -9.68
C ILE A 56 -6.81 18.00 -9.60
N THR A 57 -7.85 17.25 -9.19
CA THR A 57 -9.23 17.77 -9.14
C THR A 57 -9.52 18.62 -7.91
N ASN A 58 -8.78 18.43 -6.82
CA ASN A 58 -8.95 19.13 -5.54
C ASN A 58 -7.58 19.57 -5.02
N ALA A 59 -6.86 20.37 -5.81
CA ALA A 59 -5.49 20.78 -5.52
C ALA A 59 -5.40 21.52 -4.17
N LYS A 60 -5.06 20.76 -3.13
CA LYS A 60 -4.70 21.27 -1.81
C LYS A 60 -3.17 21.27 -1.72
N TYR A 61 -2.60 22.44 -1.52
CA TYR A 61 -1.15 22.62 -1.40
C TYR A 61 -0.69 22.54 0.06
N GLY A 62 0.62 22.43 0.29
CA GLY A 62 1.21 22.37 1.63
C GLY A 62 1.37 20.94 2.15
N TRP A 63 1.01 20.69 3.42
CA TRP A 63 1.15 19.38 4.07
C TRP A 63 0.43 18.23 3.33
N PHE A 64 -0.59 18.57 2.53
CA PHE A 64 -1.28 17.62 1.65
C PHE A 64 -0.39 16.98 0.57
N LEU A 65 0.76 17.57 0.22
CA LEU A 65 1.73 17.02 -0.74
C LEU A 65 2.55 15.86 -0.17
N ILE A 66 2.61 15.72 1.14
CA ILE A 66 3.36 14.63 1.78
C ILE A 66 2.67 13.28 1.55
N HIS A 67 1.33 13.28 1.53
CA HIS A 67 0.53 12.09 1.25
C HIS A 67 0.93 11.40 -0.07
N PRO A 68 0.88 12.06 -1.25
CA PRO A 68 1.26 11.42 -2.51
C PRO A 68 2.73 10.98 -2.54
N ILE A 69 3.66 11.72 -1.91
CA ILE A 69 5.07 11.32 -1.84
C ILE A 69 5.24 10.01 -1.07
N ILE A 70 4.55 9.86 0.08
CA ILE A 70 4.55 8.63 0.87
C ILE A 70 3.94 7.48 0.06
N MET A 71 2.82 7.72 -0.63
CA MET A 71 2.15 6.70 -1.43
C MET A 71 3.00 6.21 -2.60
N ILE A 72 3.68 7.12 -3.32
CA ILE A 72 4.62 6.75 -4.40
C ILE A 72 5.76 5.90 -3.83
N SER A 73 6.33 6.32 -2.71
CA SER A 73 7.40 5.59 -2.03
C SER A 73 6.95 4.18 -1.63
N ALA A 74 5.72 4.04 -1.11
CA ALA A 74 5.11 2.75 -0.80
C ALA A 74 4.96 1.87 -2.04
N VAL A 75 4.44 2.40 -3.16
CA VAL A 75 4.30 1.62 -4.41
C VAL A 75 5.66 1.12 -4.92
N VAL A 76 6.68 1.98 -4.90
CA VAL A 76 8.05 1.63 -5.32
C VAL A 76 8.61 0.52 -4.41
N MET A 77 8.45 0.65 -3.09
CA MET A 77 8.88 -0.39 -2.15
C MET A 77 8.13 -1.71 -2.38
N ALA A 78 6.82 -1.66 -2.64
CA ALA A 78 6.03 -2.84 -2.93
C ALA A 78 6.57 -3.57 -4.16
N HIS A 79 6.85 -2.85 -5.26
CA HIS A 79 7.39 -3.43 -6.49
C HIS A 79 8.79 -4.04 -6.31
N ILE A 80 9.66 -3.40 -5.51
CA ILE A 80 11.04 -3.85 -5.31
C ILE A 80 11.09 -5.07 -4.40
N TYR A 81 10.38 -5.02 -3.26
CA TYR A 81 10.63 -5.93 -2.16
C TYR A 81 9.62 -7.07 -2.02
N THR A 82 8.45 -7.01 -2.67
CA THR A 82 7.49 -8.12 -2.67
C THR A 82 7.76 -9.17 -3.77
N LYS A 83 8.83 -9.00 -4.55
CA LYS A 83 9.22 -9.95 -5.62
C LYS A 83 9.53 -11.35 -5.05
N ASP A 84 9.04 -12.40 -5.70
CA ASP A 84 9.09 -13.79 -5.19
C ASP A 84 10.51 -14.32 -4.90
N ASN A 85 11.54 -13.73 -5.52
CA ASN A 85 12.93 -14.18 -5.37
C ASN A 85 13.64 -13.58 -4.13
N ARG A 86 12.96 -12.83 -3.28
CA ARG A 86 13.55 -12.22 -2.08
C ARG A 86 13.41 -13.15 -0.85
N PRO A 87 14.40 -13.17 0.07
CA PRO A 87 14.31 -13.94 1.30
C PRO A 87 13.05 -13.57 2.11
N VAL A 88 12.42 -14.54 2.77
CA VAL A 88 11.21 -14.34 3.59
C VAL A 88 11.37 -13.21 4.60
N ARG A 89 12.56 -13.08 5.20
CA ARG A 89 12.87 -12.00 6.16
C ARG A 89 12.76 -10.62 5.51
N VAL A 90 13.26 -10.46 4.28
CA VAL A 90 13.19 -9.19 3.52
C VAL A 90 11.76 -8.88 3.13
N GLN A 91 10.99 -9.88 2.69
CA GLN A 91 9.58 -9.69 2.37
C GLN A 91 8.79 -9.22 3.60
N ARG A 92 8.99 -9.85 4.77
CA ARG A 92 8.34 -9.42 6.02
C ARG A 92 8.64 -7.97 6.38
N PHE A 93 9.92 -7.58 6.32
CA PHE A 93 10.31 -6.19 6.56
C PHE A 93 9.62 -5.24 5.57
N ALA A 94 9.48 -5.63 4.32
CA ALA A 94 8.78 -4.84 3.32
C ALA A 94 7.28 -4.73 3.59
N TYR A 95 6.61 -5.82 3.99
CA TYR A 95 5.20 -5.75 4.36
C TYR A 95 4.97 -4.87 5.58
N VAL A 96 5.83 -4.96 6.60
CA VAL A 96 5.75 -4.06 7.76
C VAL A 96 6.00 -2.61 7.35
N GLY A 97 7.03 -2.35 6.55
CA GLY A 97 7.34 -1.00 6.06
C GLY A 97 6.20 -0.39 5.22
N LEU A 98 5.60 -1.19 4.36
CA LEU A 98 4.42 -0.81 3.57
C LEU A 98 3.21 -0.52 4.45
N ALA A 99 2.95 -1.33 5.49
CA ALA A 99 1.88 -1.05 6.45
C ALA A 99 2.10 0.31 7.15
N VAL A 100 3.33 0.57 7.61
CA VAL A 100 3.69 1.84 8.25
C VAL A 100 3.50 3.01 7.28
N MET A 101 3.95 2.88 6.03
CA MET A 101 3.77 3.91 5.00
C MET A 101 2.30 4.15 4.68
N LEU A 102 1.48 3.11 4.58
CA LEU A 102 0.04 3.25 4.34
C LEU A 102 -0.67 3.96 5.48
N VAL A 103 -0.35 3.63 6.74
CA VAL A 103 -0.91 4.31 7.91
C VAL A 103 -0.43 5.76 7.99
N ALA A 104 0.87 6.01 7.80
CA ALA A 104 1.43 7.35 7.79
C ALA A 104 0.81 8.21 6.67
N GLY A 105 0.65 7.65 5.48
CA GLY A 105 -0.04 8.27 4.36
C GLY A 105 -1.50 8.60 4.70
N ALA A 106 -2.23 7.65 5.29
CA ALA A 106 -3.62 7.87 5.70
C ALA A 106 -3.77 9.00 6.73
N LEU A 107 -2.88 9.05 7.73
CA LEU A 107 -2.84 10.13 8.72
C LEU A 107 -2.51 11.48 8.09
N ALA A 108 -1.53 11.52 7.18
CA ALA A 108 -1.13 12.74 6.49
C ALA A 108 -2.18 13.28 5.50
N GLY A 109 -3.02 12.40 4.92
CA GLY A 109 -4.10 12.78 4.01
C GLY A 109 -5.44 13.07 4.68
N GLY A 110 -5.58 12.73 5.97
CA GLY A 110 -6.80 12.94 6.76
C GLY A 110 -6.86 14.25 7.56
N ALA A 111 -5.75 14.99 7.63
CA ALA A 111 -5.65 16.34 8.21
C ALA A 111 -6.02 17.41 7.16
#